data_AF-A0A953KLG7-F1
#
_entry.id   AF-A0A953KLG7-F1
#
_cell.length_a   1.000
_cell.length_b   1.000
_cell.length_c   1.000
_cell.angle_alpha   90.00
_cell.angle_beta   90.00
_cell.angle_gamma   90.00
#
_symmetry.space_group_name_H-M   'P 1'
#
loop_
_entity.id
_entity.type
_entity.pdbx_description
1 polymer ?
#
loop_
_entity_poly.entity_id
_entity_poly.type
_entity_poly.pdbx_seq_one_letter_code
_entity_poly.pdbx_strand_id
1 'polypeptide(L)'
;MTTTDEQKEKQLIRIITWSFYISVLAAVISWFFAPDFSVDPPKMDEIGLLLGQLQTSLVILGCTALGIKLTEEKKTLASIGFTMMAITQGVIFVLYVVAPEPSKENLDEVYKLFTATIFLLVPSMSLIAFYSDFPRWVNILGMVAILPWIGEISLYFASHKLSDTVGMMDFGGQLLMNSTVCSWAYFTWKNRSESSDELNNEKAF
;
A
#
# COMPACT_ATOMS: atom_id res chain seq x y z
N MET A 1 1.78 14.78 -33.35
CA MET A 1 1.84 15.08 -31.90
C MET A 1 1.49 13.88 -31.01
N THR A 2 1.05 12.75 -31.58
CA THR A 2 0.46 11.59 -30.88
C THR A 2 1.45 10.54 -30.36
N THR A 3 2.66 10.45 -30.92
CA THR A 3 3.63 9.39 -30.55
C THR A 3 4.31 9.61 -29.21
N THR A 4 4.48 10.87 -28.79
CA THR A 4 5.18 11.22 -27.54
C THR A 4 4.32 10.97 -26.31
N ASP A 5 3.02 11.25 -26.37
CA ASP A 5 2.12 11.09 -25.24
C ASP A 5 1.77 9.61 -25.00
N GLU A 6 1.60 8.83 -26.07
CA GLU A 6 1.45 7.37 -25.96
C GLU A 6 2.69 6.69 -25.31
N GLN A 7 3.89 7.19 -25.61
CA GLN A 7 5.11 6.71 -24.98
C GLN A 7 5.17 7.06 -23.48
N LYS A 8 4.78 8.29 -23.11
CA LYS A 8 4.73 8.72 -21.70
C LYS A 8 3.73 7.89 -20.91
N GLU A 9 2.55 7.62 -21.47
CA GLU A 9 1.53 6.78 -20.82
C GLU A 9 2.04 5.35 -20.59
N LYS A 10 2.68 4.75 -21.59
CA LYS A 10 3.31 3.42 -21.46
C LYS A 10 4.40 3.40 -20.38
N GLN A 11 5.18 4.48 -20.26
CA GLN A 11 6.19 4.60 -19.20
C GLN A 11 5.53 4.77 -17.83
N LEU A 12 4.49 5.60 -17.71
CA LEU A 12 3.76 5.83 -16.47
C LEU A 12 3.14 4.54 -15.93
N ILE A 13 2.47 3.76 -16.78
CA ILE A 13 1.89 2.46 -16.39
C ILE A 13 3.00 1.49 -15.94
N ARG A 14 4.13 1.46 -16.64
CA ARG A 14 5.28 0.63 -16.22
C ARG A 14 5.77 1.04 -14.83
N ILE A 15 5.91 2.34 -14.55
CA ILE A 15 6.32 2.83 -13.23
C ILE A 15 5.32 2.38 -12.16
N ILE A 16 4.02 2.56 -12.39
CA ILE A 16 2.97 2.13 -11.44
C ILE A 16 3.06 0.62 -11.18
N THR A 17 3.02 -0.20 -12.23
CA THR A 17 3.04 -1.66 -12.09
C THR A 17 4.31 -2.16 -11.40
N TRP A 18 5.50 -1.69 -11.80
CA TRP A 18 6.75 -2.12 -11.21
C TRP A 18 6.90 -1.64 -9.76
N SER A 19 6.44 -0.43 -9.44
CA SER A 19 6.47 0.05 -8.06
C SER A 19 5.67 -0.85 -7.12
N PHE A 20 4.47 -1.29 -7.52
CA PHE A 20 3.66 -2.20 -6.72
C PHE A 20 4.21 -3.64 -6.66
N TYR A 21 4.75 -4.18 -7.76
CA TYR A 21 5.35 -5.53 -7.68
C TYR A 21 6.63 -5.56 -6.86
N ILE A 22 7.51 -4.57 -7.02
CA ILE A 22 8.77 -4.50 -6.27
C ILE A 22 8.48 -4.20 -4.80
N SER A 23 7.44 -3.42 -4.46
CA SER A 23 7.06 -3.21 -3.06
C SER A 23 6.61 -4.52 -2.39
N VAL A 24 5.76 -5.31 -3.06
CA VAL A 24 5.32 -6.61 -2.55
C VAL A 24 6.50 -7.57 -2.43
N LEU A 25 7.42 -7.58 -3.40
CA LEU A 25 8.64 -8.38 -3.31
C LEU A 25 9.51 -7.97 -2.12
N ALA A 26 9.70 -6.66 -1.89
CA ALA A 26 10.44 -6.15 -0.74
C ALA A 26 9.79 -6.59 0.59
N ALA A 27 8.45 -6.55 0.67
CA ALA A 27 7.71 -7.03 1.84
C ALA A 27 7.89 -8.55 2.08
N VAL A 28 7.83 -9.36 1.02
CA VAL A 28 8.04 -10.81 1.16
C VAL A 28 9.47 -11.12 1.60
N ILE A 29 10.46 -10.37 1.10
CA ILE A 29 11.86 -10.55 1.52
C ILE A 29 12.04 -10.09 2.98
N SER A 30 11.37 -9.02 3.42
CA SER A 30 11.48 -8.53 4.80
C SER A 30 10.97 -9.54 5.83
N TRP A 31 10.03 -10.42 5.46
CA TRP A 31 9.55 -11.49 6.35
C TRP A 31 10.63 -12.51 6.74
N PHE A 32 11.73 -12.62 5.99
CA PHE A 32 12.87 -13.45 6.36
C PHE A 32 13.78 -12.78 7.41
N PHE A 33 13.55 -11.50 7.70
CA PHE A 33 14.25 -10.69 8.70
C PHE A 33 13.27 -10.30 9.81
N ALA A 34 12.59 -11.30 10.38
CA ALA A 34 11.57 -11.08 11.39
C ALA A 34 12.15 -10.42 12.67
N PRO A 35 11.36 -9.60 13.39
CA PRO A 35 11.78 -9.00 14.65
C PRO A 35 12.18 -10.06 15.68
N ASP A 36 13.18 -9.76 16.51
CA ASP A 36 13.57 -10.60 17.65
C ASP A 36 12.67 -10.28 18.85
N PHE A 37 11.71 -11.17 19.12
CA PHE A 37 10.77 -11.10 20.24
C PHE A 37 11.33 -11.65 21.56
N SER A 38 12.59 -12.10 21.61
CA SER A 38 13.20 -12.57 22.87
C SER A 38 13.49 -11.44 23.87
N VAL A 39 13.44 -10.18 23.41
CA VAL A 39 13.64 -8.97 24.19
C VAL A 39 12.36 -8.11 24.20
N ASP A 40 12.08 -7.43 25.32
CA ASP A 40 10.95 -6.50 25.47
C ASP A 40 11.48 -5.05 25.61
N PRO A 41 11.25 -4.17 24.62
CA PRO A 41 10.48 -4.38 23.39
C PRO A 41 11.26 -5.14 22.30
N PRO A 42 10.56 -5.69 21.29
CA PRO A 42 11.19 -6.48 20.22
C PRO A 42 12.26 -5.69 19.47
N LYS A 43 13.38 -6.34 19.18
CA LYS A 43 14.47 -5.73 18.41
C LYS A 43 14.25 -5.94 16.92
N MET A 44 14.21 -4.85 16.17
CA MET A 44 14.04 -4.89 14.71
C MET A 44 15.38 -5.14 14.01
N ASP A 45 15.36 -5.94 12.94
CA ASP A 45 16.51 -6.14 12.05
C ASP A 45 16.66 -4.94 11.09
N GLU A 46 17.89 -4.43 10.93
CA GLU A 46 18.16 -3.25 10.11
C GLU A 46 17.81 -3.46 8.62
N ILE A 47 18.02 -4.67 8.09
CA ILE A 47 17.68 -5.01 6.71
C ILE A 47 16.16 -5.11 6.58
N GLY A 48 15.49 -5.72 7.56
CA GLY A 48 14.03 -5.74 7.64
C GLY A 48 13.42 -4.34 7.62
N LEU A 49 13.96 -3.41 8.41
CA LEU A 49 13.54 -2.00 8.44
C LEU A 49 13.76 -1.30 7.10
N LEU A 50 14.94 -1.45 6.50
CA LEU A 50 15.26 -0.87 5.20
C LEU A 50 14.29 -1.38 4.10
N LEU A 51 13.98 -2.67 4.11
CA LEU A 51 13.03 -3.27 3.16
C LEU A 51 11.60 -2.76 3.39
N GLY A 52 11.17 -2.56 4.63
CA GLY A 52 9.88 -1.94 4.95
C GLY A 52 9.79 -0.48 4.48
N GLN A 53 10.87 0.29 4.63
CA GLN A 53 10.99 1.66 4.11
C GLN A 53 10.97 1.69 2.56
N LEU A 54 11.64 0.74 1.92
CA LEU A 54 11.62 0.61 0.46
C LEU A 54 10.22 0.23 -0.04
N GLN A 55 9.56 -0.75 0.60
CA GLN A 55 8.20 -1.15 0.29
C GLN A 55 7.26 0.05 0.34
N THR A 56 7.22 0.76 1.47
CA THR A 56 6.33 1.91 1.67
C THR A 56 6.62 3.03 0.68
N SER A 57 7.90 3.35 0.41
CA SER A 57 8.30 4.34 -0.60
C SER A 57 7.80 4.00 -2.00
N LEU A 58 7.88 2.73 -2.40
CA LEU A 58 7.40 2.26 -3.69
C LEU A 58 5.86 2.28 -3.78
N VAL A 59 5.15 1.96 -2.70
CA VAL A 59 3.68 2.11 -2.67
C VAL A 59 3.29 3.59 -2.80
N ILE A 60 3.99 4.51 -2.12
CA ILE A 60 3.77 5.96 -2.27
C ILE A 60 3.92 6.38 -3.73
N LEU A 61 5.01 5.96 -4.39
CA LEU A 61 5.26 6.25 -5.80
C LEU A 61 4.13 5.71 -6.69
N GLY A 62 3.77 4.43 -6.52
CA GLY A 62 2.73 3.79 -7.32
C GLY A 62 1.36 4.42 -7.15
N CYS A 63 0.96 4.70 -5.91
CA CYS A 63 -0.31 5.37 -5.61
C CYS A 63 -0.33 6.81 -6.15
N THR A 64 0.77 7.56 -6.01
CA THR A 64 0.86 8.93 -6.54
C THR A 64 0.76 8.95 -8.07
N ALA A 65 1.54 8.10 -8.74
CA ALA A 65 1.54 8.01 -10.19
C ALA A 65 0.17 7.55 -10.73
N LEU A 66 -0.47 6.58 -10.07
CA LEU A 66 -1.81 6.13 -10.44
C LEU A 66 -2.86 7.21 -10.17
N GLY A 67 -2.77 7.94 -9.06
CA GLY A 67 -3.67 9.08 -8.78
C GLY A 67 -3.59 10.17 -9.86
N ILE A 68 -2.38 10.53 -10.30
CA ILE A 68 -2.17 11.48 -11.40
C ILE A 68 -2.84 10.97 -12.69
N LYS A 69 -2.55 9.73 -13.09
CA LYS A 69 -3.15 9.09 -14.28
C LYS A 69 -4.69 9.12 -14.22
N LEU A 70 -5.26 8.73 -13.08
CA LEU A 70 -6.72 8.71 -12.89
C LEU A 70 -7.35 10.10 -12.94
N THR A 71 -6.60 11.13 -12.56
CA THR A 71 -7.03 12.52 -12.69
C THR A 71 -7.14 12.92 -14.16
N GLU A 72 -6.15 12.56 -14.98
CA GLU A 72 -6.16 12.79 -16.43
C GLU A 72 -7.33 12.05 -17.11
N GLU A 73 -7.66 10.86 -16.62
CA GLU A 73 -8.81 10.06 -17.07
C GLU A 73 -10.17 10.51 -16.50
N LYS A 74 -10.21 11.59 -15.71
CA LYS A 74 -11.42 12.10 -15.05
C LYS A 74 -12.07 11.13 -14.06
N LYS A 75 -11.31 10.17 -13.53
CA LYS A 75 -11.73 9.22 -12.49
C LYS A 75 -11.42 9.78 -11.10
N THR A 76 -12.05 10.92 -10.79
CA THR A 76 -11.68 11.78 -9.66
C THR A 76 -11.77 11.09 -8.29
N LEU A 77 -12.81 10.29 -8.03
CA LEU A 77 -12.97 9.62 -6.73
C LEU A 77 -11.81 8.65 -6.46
N ALA A 78 -11.47 7.81 -7.43
CA ALA A 78 -10.38 6.87 -7.31
C ALA A 78 -9.02 7.59 -7.17
N SER A 79 -8.82 8.68 -7.93
CA SER A 79 -7.62 9.53 -7.81
C SER A 79 -7.43 10.08 -6.39
N ILE A 80 -8.50 10.63 -5.79
CA ILE A 80 -8.46 11.12 -4.40
C ILE A 80 -8.11 9.98 -3.45
N GLY A 81 -8.74 8.81 -3.63
CA GLY A 81 -8.44 7.61 -2.84
C GLY A 81 -6.96 7.22 -2.89
N PHE A 82 -6.37 7.06 -4.07
CA PHE A 82 -4.94 6.74 -4.20
C PHE A 82 -4.02 7.84 -3.66
N THR A 83 -4.41 9.11 -3.79
CA THR A 83 -3.65 10.22 -3.20
C THR A 83 -3.65 10.14 -1.68
N MET A 84 -4.82 9.89 -1.06
CA MET A 84 -4.93 9.67 0.38
C MET A 84 -4.16 8.41 0.83
N MET A 85 -4.14 7.35 0.01
CA MET A 85 -3.32 6.16 0.26
C MET A 85 -1.83 6.50 0.30
N ALA A 86 -1.33 7.29 -0.66
CA ALA A 86 0.05 7.73 -0.69
C ALA A 86 0.42 8.54 0.57
N ILE A 87 -0.46 9.44 1.01
CA ILE A 87 -0.27 10.19 2.26
C ILE A 87 -0.24 9.24 3.47
N THR A 88 -1.18 8.30 3.54
CA THR A 88 -1.25 7.29 4.61
C THR A 88 0.05 6.48 4.70
N GLN A 89 0.56 6.02 3.56
CA GLN A 89 1.83 5.30 3.48
C GLN A 89 3.03 6.20 3.85
N GLY A 90 2.97 7.50 3.55
CA GLY A 90 3.95 8.48 4.02
C GLY A 90 3.99 8.58 5.55
N VAL A 91 2.83 8.57 6.22
CA VAL A 91 2.77 8.55 7.69
C VAL A 91 3.35 7.24 8.23
N ILE A 92 3.01 6.10 7.63
CA ILE A 92 3.55 4.78 7.99
C ILE A 92 5.08 4.74 7.78
N PHE A 93 5.59 5.31 6.69
CA PHE A 93 7.02 5.41 6.42
C PHE A 93 7.75 6.14 7.56
N VAL A 94 7.19 7.25 8.05
CA VAL A 94 7.76 8.00 9.18
C VAL A 94 7.80 7.15 10.45
N LEU A 95 6.81 6.28 10.69
CA LEU A 95 6.85 5.34 11.83
C LEU A 95 8.10 4.44 11.76
N TYR A 96 8.41 3.89 10.58
CA TYR A 96 9.61 3.07 10.39
C TYR A 96 10.93 3.84 10.48
N VAL A 97 10.91 5.16 10.34
CA VAL A 97 12.10 6.02 10.44
C VAL A 97 12.30 6.53 11.87
N VAL A 98 11.21 6.82 12.59
CA VAL A 98 11.24 7.44 13.92
C VAL A 98 11.25 6.40 15.05
N ALA A 99 10.82 5.15 14.80
CA ALA A 99 10.77 4.09 15.80
C ALA A 99 11.79 2.93 15.62
N PRO A 100 13.06 3.15 15.22
CA PRO A 100 14.01 2.05 15.05
C PRO A 100 14.38 1.37 16.38
N GLU A 101 14.29 2.11 17.50
CA GLU A 101 14.45 1.56 18.84
C GLU A 101 13.18 1.82 19.65
N PRO A 102 12.23 0.87 19.67
CA PRO A 102 11.07 1.00 20.54
C PRO A 102 11.58 1.13 21.98
N SER A 103 11.14 2.18 22.67
CA SER A 103 11.07 2.23 24.12
C SER A 103 9.59 2.09 24.51
N LYS A 104 9.27 1.72 25.75
CA LYS A 104 7.86 1.61 26.17
C LYS A 104 7.10 2.93 26.00
N GLU A 105 7.75 4.07 26.23
CA GLU A 105 7.16 5.40 25.99
C GLU A 105 6.97 5.68 24.50
N ASN A 106 7.95 5.35 23.65
CA ASN A 106 7.85 5.55 22.20
C ASN A 106 6.76 4.67 21.57
N LEU A 107 6.48 3.49 22.15
CA LEU A 107 5.53 2.54 21.59
C LEU A 107 4.08 3.05 21.61
N ASP A 108 3.67 3.68 22.72
CA ASP A 108 2.35 4.30 22.82
C ASP A 108 2.19 5.46 21.84
N GLU A 109 3.24 6.24 21.59
CA GLU A 109 3.22 7.32 20.59
C GLU A 109 3.13 6.77 19.17
N VAL A 110 3.87 5.70 18.88
CA VAL A 110 3.81 4.98 17.59
C VAL A 110 2.40 4.46 17.33
N TYR A 111 1.76 3.81 18.30
CA TYR A 111 0.40 3.30 18.13
C TYR A 111 -0.66 4.41 18.03
N LYS A 112 -0.49 5.54 18.72
CA LYS A 112 -1.34 6.72 18.53
C LYS A 112 -1.23 7.27 17.11
N LEU A 113 -0.01 7.38 16.58
CA LEU A 113 0.21 7.85 15.22
C LEU A 113 -0.28 6.82 14.19
N PHE A 114 -0.08 5.52 14.43
CA PHE A 114 -0.64 4.45 13.62
C PHE A 114 -2.18 4.48 13.60
N THR A 115 -2.82 4.78 14.72
CA THR A 115 -4.27 4.97 14.79
C THR A 115 -4.74 6.14 13.92
N ALA A 116 -3.98 7.23 13.87
CA ALA A 116 -4.26 8.34 12.96
C ALA A 116 -4.22 7.91 11.49
N THR A 117 -3.38 6.93 11.13
CA THR A 117 -3.33 6.40 9.76
C THR A 117 -4.62 5.69 9.37
N ILE A 118 -5.32 5.02 10.29
CA ILE A 118 -6.60 4.36 10.00
C ILE A 118 -7.67 5.35 9.55
N PHE A 119 -7.69 6.55 10.14
CA PHE A 119 -8.62 7.61 9.74
C PHE A 119 -8.38 8.15 8.33
N LEU A 120 -7.19 7.92 7.76
CA LEU A 120 -6.89 8.21 6.36
C LEU A 120 -7.07 6.97 5.47
N LEU A 121 -6.75 5.79 6.00
CA LEU A 121 -6.78 4.53 5.28
C LEU A 121 -8.21 4.09 4.91
N VAL A 122 -9.15 4.18 5.86
CA VAL A 122 -10.56 3.80 5.64
C VAL A 122 -11.21 4.63 4.53
N PRO A 123 -11.19 5.97 4.56
CA PRO A 123 -11.76 6.76 3.47
C PRO A 123 -10.99 6.58 2.15
N SER A 124 -9.66 6.43 2.20
CA SER A 124 -8.83 6.13 1.03
C SER A 124 -9.31 4.86 0.31
N MET A 125 -9.40 3.74 1.02
CA MET A 125 -9.87 2.47 0.44
C MET A 125 -11.32 2.53 0.00
N SER A 126 -12.18 3.25 0.73
CA SER A 126 -13.57 3.45 0.34
C SER A 126 -13.69 4.18 -1.00
N LEU A 127 -12.84 5.20 -1.23
CA LEU A 127 -12.79 5.94 -2.48
C LEU A 127 -12.19 5.10 -3.63
N ILE A 128 -11.13 4.34 -3.35
CA ILE A 128 -10.53 3.41 -4.33
C ILE A 128 -11.55 2.34 -4.75
N ALA A 129 -12.43 1.89 -3.84
CA ALA A 129 -13.42 0.87 -4.13
C ALA A 129 -14.45 1.27 -5.21
N PHE A 130 -14.58 2.57 -5.52
CA PHE A 130 -15.39 3.07 -6.64
C PHE A 130 -14.69 2.98 -8.00
N TYR A 131 -13.42 2.58 -8.04
CA TYR A 131 -12.71 2.41 -9.30
C TYR A 131 -13.24 1.18 -10.06
N SER A 132 -13.96 1.43 -11.14
CA SER A 132 -14.68 0.42 -11.94
C SER A 132 -13.78 -0.54 -12.71
N ASP A 133 -12.57 -0.10 -13.02
CA ASP A 133 -11.60 -0.83 -13.82
C ASP A 133 -10.94 -1.98 -13.04
N PHE A 134 -11.07 -1.96 -11.71
CA PHE A 134 -10.74 -3.09 -10.86
C PHE A 134 -11.97 -3.97 -10.65
N PRO A 135 -11.82 -5.30 -10.71
CA PRO A 135 -12.92 -6.18 -10.35
C PRO A 135 -13.39 -5.92 -8.93
N ARG A 136 -14.71 -6.03 -8.70
CA ARG A 136 -15.34 -5.78 -7.39
C ARG A 136 -14.68 -6.55 -6.25
N TRP A 137 -14.19 -7.77 -6.49
CA TRP A 137 -13.52 -8.56 -5.46
C TRP A 137 -12.20 -7.94 -4.99
N VAL A 138 -11.45 -7.25 -5.87
CA VAL A 138 -10.22 -6.52 -5.50
C VAL A 138 -10.56 -5.33 -4.62
N ASN A 139 -11.64 -4.62 -4.95
CA ASN A 139 -12.11 -3.49 -4.16
C ASN A 139 -12.59 -3.94 -2.77
N ILE A 140 -13.28 -5.07 -2.68
CA ILE A 140 -13.67 -5.69 -1.40
C ILE A 140 -12.43 -6.15 -0.62
N LEU A 141 -11.46 -6.78 -1.28
CA LEU A 141 -10.22 -7.22 -0.65
C LEU A 141 -9.49 -6.03 0.00
N GLY A 142 -9.38 -4.90 -0.70
CA GLY A 142 -8.75 -3.68 -0.15
C GLY A 142 -9.47 -3.14 1.09
N MET A 143 -10.81 -3.18 1.11
CA MET A 143 -11.59 -2.80 2.30
C MET A 143 -11.37 -3.78 3.47
N VAL A 144 -11.38 -5.08 3.18
CA VAL A 144 -11.18 -6.14 4.20
C VAL A 144 -9.75 -6.12 4.75
N ALA A 145 -8.75 -5.73 3.94
CA ALA A 145 -7.36 -5.64 4.35
C ALA A 145 -7.10 -4.65 5.51
N ILE A 146 -8.02 -3.73 5.77
CA ILE A 146 -7.91 -2.75 6.87
C ILE A 146 -8.32 -3.37 8.21
N LEU A 147 -9.18 -4.39 8.20
CA LEU A 147 -9.78 -4.95 9.42
C LEU A 147 -8.74 -5.51 10.40
N PRO A 148 -7.69 -6.24 9.98
CA PRO A 148 -6.68 -6.71 10.91
C PRO A 148 -5.95 -5.57 11.63
N TRP A 149 -5.60 -4.47 10.95
CA TRP A 149 -4.96 -3.32 11.59
C TRP A 149 -5.89 -2.57 12.56
N ILE A 150 -7.19 -2.50 12.28
CA ILE A 150 -8.17 -2.01 13.28
C ILE A 150 -8.18 -2.93 14.51
N GLY A 151 -8.13 -4.24 14.30
CA GLY A 151 -8.03 -5.25 15.37
C GLY A 151 -6.74 -5.10 16.18
N GLU A 152 -5.60 -4.94 15.50
CA GLU A 152 -4.29 -4.70 16.11
C GLU A 152 -4.33 -3.51 17.06
N ILE A 153 -4.77 -2.35 16.59
CA ILE A 153 -4.88 -1.13 17.38
C ILE A 153 -5.81 -1.31 18.58
N SER A 154 -6.95 -1.98 18.37
CA SER A 154 -7.92 -2.23 19.44
C SER A 154 -7.34 -3.14 20.53
N LEU A 155 -6.63 -4.20 20.14
CA LEU A 155 -5.96 -5.11 21.07
C LEU A 155 -4.79 -4.45 21.79
N TYR A 156 -4.03 -3.60 21.09
CA TYR A 156 -2.95 -2.82 21.68
C TYR A 156 -3.50 -1.89 22.76
N PHE A 157 -4.49 -1.04 22.47
CA PHE A 157 -5.03 -0.12 23.50
C PHE A 157 -5.79 -0.82 24.63
N ALA A 158 -6.31 -2.03 24.41
CA ALA A 158 -6.94 -2.81 25.48
C ALA A 158 -5.91 -3.37 26.49
N SER A 159 -4.68 -3.63 26.04
CA SER A 159 -3.67 -4.36 26.84
C SER A 159 -2.40 -3.57 27.14
N HIS A 160 -2.11 -2.51 26.38
CA HIS A 160 -0.84 -1.78 26.29
C HIS A 160 0.38 -2.71 26.20
N LYS A 161 0.23 -3.83 25.48
CA LYS A 161 1.26 -4.86 25.33
C LYS A 161 1.32 -5.36 23.89
N LEU A 162 2.53 -5.46 23.36
CA LEU A 162 2.83 -6.24 22.16
C LEU A 162 2.73 -7.72 22.53
N SER A 163 1.58 -8.32 22.25
CA SER A 163 1.36 -9.76 22.39
C SER A 163 1.45 -10.44 21.02
N ASP A 164 1.64 -11.76 21.00
CA ASP A 164 1.60 -12.56 19.78
C ASP A 164 0.33 -12.31 18.97
N THR A 165 -0.81 -12.08 19.64
CA THR A 165 -2.08 -11.77 18.98
C THR A 165 -2.06 -10.41 18.26
N VAL A 166 -1.42 -9.40 18.85
CA VAL A 166 -1.23 -8.08 18.20
C VAL A 166 -0.33 -8.26 16.96
N GLY A 167 0.78 -8.98 17.09
CA GLY A 167 1.68 -9.28 15.97
C GLY A 167 1.00 -10.09 14.84
N MET A 168 0.13 -11.04 15.18
CA MET A 168 -0.66 -11.79 14.19
C MET A 168 -1.65 -10.91 13.43
N MET A 169 -2.25 -9.92 14.11
CA MET A 169 -3.15 -8.96 13.46
C MET A 169 -2.40 -8.05 12.49
N ASP A 170 -1.24 -7.52 12.88
CA ASP A 170 -0.39 -6.75 11.97
C ASP A 170 0.02 -7.57 10.75
N PHE A 171 0.57 -8.77 10.96
CA PHE A 171 0.97 -9.67 9.87
C PHE A 171 -0.20 -10.00 8.93
N GLY A 172 -1.39 -10.28 9.48
CA GLY A 172 -2.60 -10.50 8.69
C GLY A 172 -3.00 -9.27 7.85
N GLY A 173 -2.87 -8.08 8.43
CA GLY A 173 -3.12 -6.81 7.73
C GLY A 173 -2.12 -6.59 6.59
N GLN A 174 -0.83 -6.77 6.87
CA GLN A 174 0.23 -6.69 5.86
C GLN A 174 0.02 -7.69 4.72
N LEU A 175 -0.35 -8.94 5.02
CA LEU A 175 -0.59 -9.96 4.00
C LEU A 175 -1.74 -9.59 3.06
N LEU A 176 -2.88 -9.15 3.62
CA LEU A 176 -4.04 -8.75 2.83
C LEU A 176 -3.77 -7.46 2.03
N MET A 177 -3.06 -6.50 2.63
CA MET A 177 -2.69 -5.26 1.95
C MET A 177 -1.73 -5.52 0.78
N ASN A 178 -0.68 -6.33 0.99
CA ASN A 178 0.24 -6.68 -0.09
C ASN A 178 -0.45 -7.50 -1.19
N SER A 179 -1.41 -8.36 -0.84
CA SER A 179 -2.25 -9.06 -1.83
C SER A 179 -3.11 -8.08 -2.65
N THR A 180 -3.63 -7.04 -2.00
CA THR A 180 -4.38 -5.95 -2.66
C THR A 180 -3.48 -5.17 -3.61
N VAL A 181 -2.29 -4.74 -3.15
CA VAL A 181 -1.31 -4.00 -3.95
C VAL A 181 -0.84 -4.82 -5.17
N CYS A 182 -0.58 -6.11 -4.98
CA CYS A 182 -0.25 -7.04 -6.07
C CYS A 182 -1.39 -7.12 -7.10
N SER A 183 -2.64 -7.19 -6.63
CA SER A 183 -3.82 -7.18 -7.50
C SER A 183 -3.94 -5.86 -8.27
N TRP A 184 -3.70 -4.71 -7.63
CA TRP A 184 -3.66 -3.41 -8.31
C TRP A 184 -2.58 -3.37 -9.40
N ALA A 185 -1.39 -3.92 -9.14
CA ALA A 185 -0.31 -4.02 -10.12
C ALA A 185 -0.76 -4.82 -11.35
N TYR A 186 -1.37 -5.98 -11.12
CA TYR A 186 -1.86 -6.88 -12.16
C TYR A 186 -2.94 -6.22 -13.02
N PHE A 187 -4.01 -5.66 -12.41
CA PHE A 187 -5.10 -5.05 -13.18
C PHE A 187 -4.69 -3.74 -13.86
N THR A 188 -3.78 -2.97 -13.27
CA THR A 188 -3.21 -1.79 -13.95
C THR A 188 -2.42 -2.20 -15.20
N TRP A 189 -1.67 -3.31 -15.13
CA TRP A 189 -0.95 -3.84 -16.28
C TRP A 189 -1.88 -4.46 -17.32
N LYS A 190 -2.90 -5.21 -16.90
CA LYS A 190 -3.87 -5.86 -17.78
C LYS A 190 -4.69 -4.84 -18.58
N ASN A 191 -5.18 -3.78 -17.94
CA ASN A 191 -6.02 -2.80 -18.61
C ASN A 191 -5.23 -2.01 -19.69
N ARG A 192 -3.90 -1.99 -19.60
CA ARG A 192 -3.02 -1.44 -20.66
C ARG A 192 -3.03 -2.28 -21.94
N SER A 193 -3.03 -3.61 -21.83
CA SER A 193 -3.00 -4.46 -23.03
C SER A 193 -4.29 -4.33 -23.83
N GLU A 194 -5.42 -4.27 -23.13
CA GLU A 194 -6.75 -4.14 -23.76
C GLU A 194 -6.88 -2.80 -24.53
N SER A 195 -6.48 -1.68 -23.92
CA SER A 195 -6.47 -0.37 -24.58
C SER A 195 -5.52 -0.31 -25.79
N SER A 196 -4.37 -0.99 -25.72
CA SER A 196 -3.41 -1.04 -26.85
C SER A 196 -3.95 -1.84 -28.05
N ASP A 197 -4.72 -2.89 -27.80
CA ASP A 197 -5.28 -3.76 -28.84
C ASP A 197 -6.45 -3.09 -29.56
N GLU A 198 -7.32 -2.38 -28.83
CA GLU A 198 -8.40 -1.57 -29.42
C GLU A 198 -7.85 -0.48 -30.36
N LEU A 199 -6.81 0.23 -29.93
CA LEU A 199 -6.18 1.30 -30.73
C LEU A 199 -5.50 0.79 -32.01
N ASN A 200 -4.98 -0.44 -32.00
CA ASN A 200 -4.39 -1.06 -33.17
C ASN A 200 -5.45 -1.56 -34.15
N ASN A 201 -6.59 -2.04 -33.65
CA ASN A 201 -7.72 -2.45 -34.48
C ASN A 201 -8.37 -1.24 -35.18
N GLU A 202 -8.52 -0.10 -34.49
CA GLU A 202 -9.06 1.12 -35.12
C GLU A 202 -8.16 1.68 -36.23
N LYS A 203 -6.82 1.56 -36.10
CA LYS A 203 -5.87 1.99 -37.14
C LYS A 203 -5.81 1.04 -38.35
N ALA A 204 -6.39 -0.15 -38.24
CA ALA A 204 -6.40 -1.15 -39.30
C ALA A 204 -7.61 -1.01 -40.26
N PHE A 205 -8.56 -0.12 -39.94
CA PHE A 205 -9.72 0.25 -40.77
C PHE A 205 -9.57 1.66 -41.35
#